data_AF-A0A8H7NG88-F1
#
_entry.id   AF-A0A8H7NG88-F1
#
_cell.length_a   1.000
_cell.length_b   1.000
_cell.length_c   1.000
_cell.angle_alpha   90.00
_cell.angle_beta   90.00
_cell.angle_gamma   90.00
#
_symmetry.space_group_name_H-M   'P 1'
#
loop_
_entity.id
_entity.type
_entity.pdbx_description
1 polymer ?
#
loop_
_entity_poly.entity_id
_entity_poly.type
_entity_poly.pdbx_seq_one_letter_code
_entity_poly.pdbx_strand_id
1 'polypeptide(L)'
;MWSSEHKTSLAPLAEPCTCYACQKHHRAFVNHLLNAKEMLGWTLLQIHNHHVLTEFFKGIREALAQGPEEFEALVQEFATVYDSEIPAGTGERPRARGYHFKSEHHQEKYNPRTWQDLNNNSNSGAEGTEKPHEVARPDGQPPA
;
A
#
# COMPACT_ATOMS: atom_id res chain seq x y z
N MET A 1 -7.05 -3.89 11.40
CA MET A 1 -8.15 -2.96 11.72
C MET A 1 -9.55 -3.50 11.47
N TRP A 2 -9.80 -4.50 10.61
CA TRP A 2 -11.16 -5.00 10.31
C TRP A 2 -11.69 -6.10 11.24
N SER A 3 -10.85 -6.63 12.13
CA SER A 3 -11.27 -7.57 13.18
C SER A 3 -12.39 -6.98 14.04
N SER A 4 -13.34 -7.81 14.46
CA SER A 4 -14.49 -7.40 15.28
C SER A 4 -14.06 -6.84 16.64
N GLU A 5 -12.95 -7.34 17.19
CA GLU A 5 -12.37 -6.88 18.46
C GLU A 5 -12.05 -5.38 18.46
N HIS A 6 -11.67 -4.83 17.29
CA HIS A 6 -11.27 -3.44 17.20
C HIS A 6 -12.46 -2.49 17.27
N LYS A 7 -13.69 -2.95 17.08
CA LYS A 7 -14.90 -2.11 17.10
C LYS A 7 -15.17 -1.50 18.48
N THR A 8 -14.72 -2.15 19.55
CA THR A 8 -14.97 -1.73 20.94
C THR A 8 -13.69 -1.51 21.73
N SER A 9 -12.52 -1.76 21.14
CA SER A 9 -11.23 -1.61 21.80
C SER A 9 -10.86 -0.14 22.01
N LEU A 10 -10.77 0.28 23.27
CA LEU A 10 -10.27 1.59 23.70
C LEU A 10 -8.74 1.64 23.85
N ALA A 11 -8.04 0.53 23.57
CA ALA A 11 -6.58 0.50 23.51
C ALA A 11 -6.04 1.30 22.30
N PRO A 12 -4.80 1.84 22.38
CA PRO A 12 -4.12 2.47 21.25
C PRO A 12 -3.81 1.46 20.13
N LEU A 13 -3.34 1.93 18.97
CA LEU A 13 -3.04 1.03 17.84
C LEU A 13 -1.98 -0.01 18.21
N ALA A 14 -0.88 0.41 18.83
CA ALA A 14 0.14 -0.46 19.39
C ALA A 14 0.72 0.13 20.68
N GLU A 15 1.05 -0.72 21.64
CA GLU A 15 1.82 -0.34 22.83
C GLU A 15 3.22 -0.95 22.70
N PRO A 16 4.31 -0.22 23.02
CA PRO A 16 4.37 1.10 23.67
C PRO A 16 4.53 2.28 22.68
N CYS A 17 3.74 2.36 21.59
CA CYS A 17 3.92 3.39 20.56
C CYS A 17 3.56 4.82 21.06
N THR A 18 4.45 5.78 20.83
CA THR A 18 4.29 7.18 21.28
C THR A 18 3.84 8.13 20.17
N CYS A 19 3.35 7.64 19.03
CA CYS A 19 2.89 8.53 17.95
C CYS A 19 1.59 9.26 18.33
N TYR A 20 1.32 10.38 17.65
CA TYR A 20 0.08 11.16 17.86
C TYR A 20 -1.19 10.30 17.80
N ALA A 21 -1.27 9.38 16.84
CA ALA A 21 -2.42 8.49 16.69
C ALA A 21 -2.62 7.57 17.89
N CYS A 22 -1.54 7.01 18.46
CA CYS A 22 -1.62 6.13 19.64
C CYS A 22 -1.85 6.91 20.94
N GLN A 23 -1.37 8.14 21.04
CA GLN A 23 -1.53 8.96 22.25
C GLN A 23 -2.92 9.60 22.37
N LYS A 24 -3.57 9.92 21.24
CA LYS A 24 -4.82 10.70 21.22
C LYS A 24 -6.03 9.89 20.78
N HIS A 25 -5.83 8.77 20.10
CA HIS A 25 -6.91 7.96 19.54
C HIS A 25 -6.74 6.49 19.90
N HIS A 26 -7.83 5.74 19.77
CA HIS A 26 -7.90 4.33 20.09
C HIS A 26 -8.40 3.52 18.89
N ARG A 27 -8.23 2.20 18.95
CA ARG A 27 -8.55 1.27 17.85
C ARG A 27 -10.01 1.39 17.38
N ALA A 28 -10.97 1.53 18.29
CA ALA A 28 -12.38 1.70 17.93
C ALA A 28 -12.66 2.97 17.12
N PHE A 29 -12.06 4.10 17.51
CA PHE A 29 -12.20 5.35 16.75
C PHE A 29 -11.63 5.22 15.34
N VAL A 30 -10.43 4.66 15.20
CA VAL A 30 -9.82 4.47 13.87
C VAL A 30 -10.62 3.46 13.04
N ASN A 31 -11.08 2.36 13.63
CA ASN A 31 -11.97 1.40 12.96
C ASN A 31 -13.25 2.06 12.45
N HIS A 32 -13.89 2.88 13.29
CA HIS A 32 -15.09 3.63 12.91
C HIS A 32 -14.83 4.55 11.71
N LEU A 33 -13.76 5.35 11.74
CA LEU A 33 -13.40 6.26 10.65
C LEU A 33 -13.17 5.51 9.33
N LEU A 34 -12.48 4.37 9.38
CA LEU A 34 -12.23 3.55 8.19
C LEU A 34 -13.54 2.98 7.61
N ASN A 35 -14.45 2.52 8.46
CA ASN A 35 -15.76 2.02 8.03
C ASN A 35 -16.65 3.14 7.47
N ALA A 36 -16.56 4.34 8.05
CA ALA A 36 -17.26 5.54 7.57
C ALA A 36 -16.64 6.13 6.29
N LYS A 37 -15.50 5.60 5.82
CA LYS A 37 -14.73 6.11 4.67
C LYS A 37 -14.25 7.54 4.85
N GLU A 38 -13.98 7.93 6.09
CA GLU A 38 -13.43 9.25 6.42
C GLU A 38 -11.93 9.29 6.17
N MET A 39 -11.46 10.34 5.51
CA MET A 39 -10.04 10.51 5.16
C MET A 39 -9.13 10.53 6.39
N LEU A 40 -9.63 11.05 7.51
CA LEU A 40 -8.88 11.11 8.77
C LEU A 40 -8.41 9.73 9.25
N GLY A 41 -9.19 8.67 9.00
CA GLY A 41 -8.81 7.31 9.38
C GLY A 41 -7.50 6.88 8.71
N TRP A 42 -7.36 7.15 7.42
CA TRP A 42 -6.14 6.89 6.66
C TRP A 42 -4.98 7.76 7.13
N THR A 43 -5.21 9.06 7.38
CA THR A 43 -4.17 9.96 7.87
C THR A 43 -3.60 9.50 9.21
N LEU A 44 -4.43 9.09 10.16
CA LEU A 44 -3.99 8.58 11.46
C LEU A 44 -3.16 7.29 11.34
N LEU A 45 -3.58 6.37 10.46
CA LEU A 45 -2.79 5.16 10.16
C LEU A 45 -1.44 5.53 9.55
N GLN A 46 -1.39 6.46 8.61
CA GLN A 46 -0.13 6.89 8.01
C GLN A 46 0.81 7.51 9.05
N ILE A 47 0.30 8.34 9.96
CA ILE A 47 1.10 8.90 11.06
C ILE A 47 1.69 7.78 11.92
N HIS A 48 0.89 6.78 12.29
CA HIS A 48 1.36 5.63 13.07
C HIS A 48 2.43 4.83 12.32
N ASN A 49 2.16 4.47 11.07
CA ASN A 49 3.06 3.65 10.26
C ASN A 49 4.42 4.34 10.04
N HIS A 50 4.43 5.64 9.73
CA HIS A 50 5.68 6.37 9.54
C HIS A 50 6.48 6.45 10.84
N HIS A 51 5.82 6.65 11.98
CA HIS A 51 6.51 6.67 13.27
C HIS A 51 7.14 5.30 13.59
N VAL A 52 6.40 4.20 13.41
CA VAL A 52 6.91 2.84 13.63
C VAL A 52 8.11 2.56 12.72
N LEU A 53 8.02 2.88 11.42
CA LEU A 53 9.14 2.70 10.49
C LEU A 53 10.36 3.55 10.87
N THR A 54 10.12 4.78 11.34
CA THR A 54 11.21 5.68 11.75
C THR A 54 11.96 5.13 12.96
N GLU A 55 11.23 4.68 14.00
CA GLU A 55 11.83 4.06 15.18
C GLU A 55 12.51 2.73 14.83
N PHE A 56 11.92 1.92 13.95
CA PHE A 56 12.55 0.69 13.47
C PHE A 56 13.91 0.93 12.83
N PHE A 57 14.01 1.86 11.87
CA PHE A 57 15.29 2.18 11.25
C PHE A 57 16.27 2.88 12.18
N LYS A 58 15.78 3.59 13.20
CA LYS A 58 16.63 4.14 14.26
C LYS A 58 17.26 3.00 15.07
N GLY A 59 16.46 2.02 15.51
CA GLY A 59 16.96 0.83 16.20
C GLY A 59 17.98 0.04 15.38
N ILE A 60 17.75 -0.12 14.07
CA ILE A 60 18.74 -0.74 13.17
C ILE A 60 20.07 0.02 13.19
N ARG A 61 20.04 1.36 13.07
CA ARG A 61 21.28 2.17 13.10
C ARG A 61 22.00 2.07 14.44
N GLU A 62 21.26 2.01 15.54
CA GLU A 62 21.82 1.84 16.89
C GLU A 62 22.43 0.45 17.09
N ALA A 63 21.80 -0.61 16.57
CA ALA A 63 22.33 -1.97 16.59
C ALA A 63 23.64 -2.07 15.78
N LEU A 64 23.66 -1.52 14.57
CA LEU A 64 24.86 -1.50 13.72
C LEU A 64 26.02 -0.73 14.37
N ALA A 65 25.73 0.30 15.16
CA ALA A 65 26.76 1.05 15.90
C ALA A 65 27.36 0.26 17.08
N GLN A 66 26.61 -0.71 17.64
CA GLN A 66 27.09 -1.59 18.71
C GLN A 66 27.96 -2.74 18.18
N GLY A 67 27.78 -3.13 16.92
CA GLY A 67 28.64 -4.07 16.22
C GLY A 67 27.84 -5.12 15.43
N PRO A 68 28.53 -5.89 14.55
CA PRO A 68 27.87 -6.87 13.69
C PRO A 68 27.24 -8.03 14.48
N GLU A 69 27.85 -8.47 15.58
CA GLU A 69 27.32 -9.59 16.39
C GLU A 69 25.97 -9.26 17.04
N GLU A 70 25.84 -8.06 17.62
CA GLU A 70 24.59 -7.57 18.22
C GLU A 70 23.49 -7.40 17.16
N PHE A 71 23.86 -6.85 16.00
CA PHE A 71 22.92 -6.71 14.89
C PHE A 71 22.39 -8.07 14.41
N GLU A 72 23.27 -9.07 14.21
CA GLU A 72 22.86 -10.41 13.81
C GLU A 72 21.95 -11.07 14.86
N ALA A 73 22.22 -10.89 16.16
CA ALA A 73 21.36 -11.38 17.23
C ALA A 73 19.95 -10.78 17.15
N LEU A 74 19.83 -9.46 16.95
CA LEU A 74 18.54 -8.77 16.79
C LEU A 74 17.81 -9.17 15.50
N VAL A 75 18.54 -9.47 14.42
CA VAL A 75 17.96 -10.01 13.18
C VAL A 75 17.33 -11.38 13.43
N GLN A 76 18.03 -12.27 14.17
CA GLN A 76 17.48 -13.58 14.53
C GLN A 76 16.23 -13.44 15.41
N GLU A 77 16.26 -12.57 16.43
CA GLU A 77 15.08 -12.31 17.26
C GLU A 77 13.91 -11.78 16.43
N PHE A 78 14.16 -10.77 15.58
CA PHE A 78 13.16 -10.24 14.66
C PHE A 78 12.57 -11.34 13.76
N ALA A 79 13.40 -12.21 13.20
CA ALA A 79 12.96 -13.32 12.39
C ALA A 79 12.08 -14.28 13.20
N THR A 80 12.41 -14.64 14.45
CA THR A 80 11.56 -15.55 15.23
C THR A 80 10.12 -15.02 15.44
N VAL A 81 9.98 -13.70 15.60
CA VAL A 81 8.68 -13.06 15.82
C VAL A 81 7.92 -12.89 14.50
N TYR A 82 8.59 -12.42 13.44
CA TYR A 82 7.93 -12.04 12.19
C TYR A 82 7.92 -13.14 11.10
N ASP A 83 8.86 -14.08 11.09
CA ASP A 83 9.02 -15.09 10.02
C ASP A 83 7.87 -16.09 9.97
N SER A 84 7.16 -16.30 11.09
CA SER A 84 5.93 -17.13 11.10
C SER A 84 4.85 -16.63 10.13
N GLU A 85 4.89 -15.35 9.75
CA GLU A 85 3.93 -14.70 8.85
C GLU A 85 4.53 -14.20 7.53
N ILE A 86 5.86 -14.22 7.37
CA ILE A 86 6.50 -13.81 6.12
C ILE A 86 6.48 -15.01 5.17
N PRO A 87 5.68 -14.99 4.09
CA PRO A 87 5.76 -16.07 3.13
C PRO A 87 7.16 -16.08 2.54
N ALA A 88 7.80 -17.25 2.54
CA ALA A 88 9.04 -17.47 1.81
C ALA A 88 8.86 -16.85 0.43
N GLY A 89 9.75 -15.91 0.07
CA GLY A 89 9.62 -15.19 -1.19
C GLY A 89 9.77 -16.17 -2.35
N THR A 90 8.66 -16.73 -2.84
CA THR A 90 8.63 -17.63 -4.00
C THR A 90 9.06 -16.92 -5.29
N GLY A 91 9.33 -15.62 -5.27
CA GLY A 91 9.48 -14.78 -6.46
C GLY A 91 8.15 -14.56 -7.21
N GLU A 92 7.14 -15.38 -6.94
CA GLU A 92 5.77 -15.29 -7.44
C GLU A 92 4.92 -14.36 -6.56
N ARG A 93 5.27 -13.08 -6.55
CA ARG A 93 4.30 -12.07 -6.12
C ARG A 93 3.42 -11.72 -7.32
N PRO A 94 2.09 -11.68 -7.22
CA PRO A 94 1.31 -10.89 -8.16
C PRO A 94 1.58 -9.42 -7.81
N ARG A 95 2.73 -8.88 -8.22
CA ARG A 95 2.81 -7.45 -8.47
C ARG A 95 1.87 -7.26 -9.66
N ALA A 96 0.73 -6.59 -9.50
CA ALA A 96 -0.04 -6.12 -10.64
C ALA A 96 0.21 -4.62 -10.81
N ARG A 97 1.42 -4.27 -11.28
CA ARG A 97 1.65 -2.99 -11.98
C ARG A 97 1.23 -3.20 -13.45
N GLY A 98 0.81 -2.15 -14.16
CA GLY A 98 0.22 -2.26 -15.51
C GLY A 98 0.96 -3.15 -16.53
N TYR A 99 2.27 -3.35 -16.39
CA TYR A 99 3.09 -4.27 -17.20
C TYR A 99 2.89 -5.77 -16.90
N HIS A 100 2.12 -6.14 -15.89
CA HIS A 100 1.83 -7.52 -15.53
C HIS A 100 0.63 -8.11 -16.28
N PHE A 101 -0.14 -7.27 -16.97
CA PHE A 101 -1.01 -7.75 -18.04
C PHE A 101 -0.12 -8.00 -19.27
N LYS A 102 0.09 -9.27 -19.63
CA LYS A 102 0.72 -9.61 -20.90
C LYS A 102 -0.24 -9.18 -22.00
N SER A 103 0.18 -8.25 -22.87
CA SER A 103 -0.58 -7.96 -24.08
C SER A 103 -0.62 -9.22 -24.94
N GLU A 104 -1.80 -9.74 -25.24
CA GLU A 104 -1.92 -10.81 -26.23
C GLU A 104 -1.67 -10.24 -27.63
N HIS A 105 -1.12 -11.07 -28.53
CA HIS A 105 -0.88 -10.67 -29.90
C HIS A 105 -2.24 -10.36 -30.56
N HIS A 106 -2.45 -9.12 -31.01
CA HIS A 106 -3.72 -8.52 -31.51
C HIS A 106 -4.66 -7.88 -30.47
N GLN A 107 -4.28 -7.76 -29.19
CA GLN A 107 -5.06 -6.93 -28.28
C GLN A 107 -4.93 -5.44 -28.64
N GLU A 108 -6.07 -4.75 -28.71
CA GLU A 108 -6.11 -3.31 -28.89
C GLU A 108 -5.51 -2.60 -27.68
N LYS A 109 -4.84 -1.47 -27.91
CA LYS A 109 -4.25 -0.69 -26.84
C LYS A 109 -5.37 -0.07 -25.99
N TYR A 110 -5.42 -0.46 -24.72
CA TYR A 110 -6.40 0.05 -23.75
C TYR A 110 -6.35 1.59 -23.61
N ASN A 111 -5.15 2.17 -23.74
CA ASN A 111 -4.97 3.61 -23.80
C ASN A 111 -4.36 4.00 -25.17
N PRO A 112 -5.17 4.44 -26.15
CA PRO A 112 -4.65 4.89 -27.43
C PRO A 112 -3.79 6.14 -27.26
N ARG A 113 -2.80 6.33 -28.15
CA ARG A 113 -1.97 7.54 -28.09
C ARG A 113 -2.84 8.74 -28.46
N THR A 114 -2.86 9.76 -27.63
CA THR A 114 -3.57 11.02 -27.87
C THR A 114 -2.74 12.02 -28.68
N TRP A 115 -1.43 11.83 -28.77
CA TRP A 115 -0.52 12.71 -29.51
C TRP A 115 -0.40 12.30 -30.98
N GLN A 116 -0.57 13.28 -31.86
CA GLN A 116 -0.30 13.16 -33.29
C GLN A 116 1.17 13.47 -33.58
N ASP A 117 1.75 12.73 -34.52
CA ASP A 117 3.13 12.94 -34.96
C ASP A 117 3.21 14.15 -35.89
N LEU A 118 3.81 15.24 -35.42
CA LEU A 118 3.90 16.50 -36.17
C LEU A 118 4.86 16.42 -37.38
N ASN A 119 5.68 15.37 -37.47
CA ASN A 119 6.65 15.21 -38.56
C ASN A 119 6.14 14.32 -39.71
N ASN A 120 4.98 13.68 -39.53
CA ASN A 120 4.41 12.80 -40.53
C ASN A 120 3.25 13.54 -41.22
N ASN A 121 3.51 14.10 -42.40
CA ASN A 121 2.49 14.77 -43.21
C ASN A 121 1.59 13.75 -43.92
N SER A 122 1.01 12.81 -43.17
CA SER A 122 -0.05 11.93 -43.64
C SER A 122 -1.31 12.21 -42.82
N ASN A 123 -2.16 13.02 -43.43
CA ASN A 123 -3.50 13.35 -43.00
C ASN A 123 -4.30 12.07 -42.68
N SER A 124 -4.45 11.75 -41.40
CA SER A 124 -5.51 10.84 -40.94
C SER A 124 -6.11 11.42 -39.68
N GLY A 125 -7.24 12.10 -39.87
CA GLY A 125 -8.08 12.59 -38.79
C GLY A 125 -8.51 11.43 -37.90
N ALA A 126 -8.20 11.54 -36.62
CA ALA A 126 -8.91 10.82 -35.58
C ALA A 126 -9.28 11.88 -34.54
N GLU A 127 -10.55 12.29 -34.60
CA GLU A 127 -11.19 13.16 -33.62
C GLU A 127 -10.96 12.58 -32.21
N GLY A 128 -10.48 13.44 -31.31
CA GLY A 128 -10.35 13.11 -29.90
C GLY A 128 -11.72 12.85 -29.31
N THR A 129 -12.09 11.59 -29.16
CA THR A 129 -13.20 11.20 -28.30
C THR A 129 -12.65 11.04 -26.89
N GLU A 130 -12.86 12.06 -26.04
CA GLU A 130 -12.68 11.93 -24.60
C GLU A 130 -13.65 10.85 -24.10
N LYS A 131 -13.16 9.64 -23.83
CA LYS A 131 -13.93 8.65 -23.07
C LYS A 131 -13.84 8.98 -21.57
N PRO A 132 -14.96 9.00 -20.84
CA PRO A 132 -14.94 9.30 -19.43
C PRO A 132 -14.17 8.22 -18.65
N HIS A 133 -13.45 8.66 -17.62
CA HIS A 133 -12.77 7.78 -16.66
C HIS A 133 -13.83 6.94 -15.91
N GLU A 134 -14.07 5.71 -16.33
CA GLU A 134 -14.86 4.76 -15.57
C GLU A 134 -13.96 4.02 -14.57
N VAL A 135 -14.26 4.20 -13.28
CA VAL A 135 -13.55 3.52 -12.19
C VAL A 135 -14.01 2.07 -12.14
N ALA A 136 -13.11 1.14 -12.47
CA ALA A 136 -13.37 -0.29 -12.37
C ALA A 136 -13.80 -0.65 -10.93
N ARG A 137 -14.97 -1.30 -10.79
CA ARG A 137 -15.41 -1.86 -9.52
C ARG A 137 -14.62 -3.13 -9.20
N PRO A 138 -14.41 -3.45 -7.92
CA PRO A 138 -13.48 -4.50 -7.50
C PRO A 138 -13.89 -5.92 -7.95
N ASP A 139 -15.17 -6.11 -8.30
CA ASP A 139 -15.78 -7.44 -8.37
C ASP A 139 -16.03 -7.97 -9.79
N GLY A 140 -15.42 -7.38 -10.82
CA GLY A 140 -15.34 -7.99 -12.15
C GLY A 140 -16.67 -8.19 -12.91
N GLN A 141 -17.75 -7.49 -12.55
CA GLN A 141 -18.98 -7.48 -13.34
C GLN A 141 -18.90 -6.48 -14.50
N PRO A 142 -19.35 -6.85 -15.73
CA PRO A 142 -19.34 -5.93 -16.86
C PRO A 142 -20.36 -4.79 -16.65
N PRO A 143 -20.10 -3.58 -17.19
CA PRO A 143 -21.07 -2.49 -17.18
C PRO A 143 -22.29 -2.82 -18.05
N ALA A 144 -23.44 -2.22 -17.71
CA ALA A 144 -24.68 -2.35 -18.48
C ALA A 144 -24.63 -1.55 -19.79
#